data_AF-A0A2S1JPV9-F1
#
_entry.id   AF-A0A2S1JPV9-F1
#
_cell.length_a   1.000
_cell.length_b   1.000
_cell.length_c   1.000
_cell.angle_alpha   90.00
_cell.angle_beta   90.00
_cell.angle_gamma   90.00
#
_symmetry.space_group_name_H-M   'P 1'
#
loop_
_entity.id
_entity.type
_entity.pdbx_description
1 polymer ?
#
loop_
_entity_poly.entity_id
_entity_poly.type
_entity_poly.pdbx_seq_one_letter_code
_entity_poly.pdbx_strand_id
1 'polypeptide(L)'
;MPLVNFSRLVVPRGLNVPTEQDFEDAVEGYIDVEALGALIPLGTQDVYVPGPRTFAGFKYEWSCTAFRWSIWGHGPDSRANPNHLAAQEWTLRVRKGNRFLTYAEVGLGPGRTTFPGTRWVRGNNAQYSHIPLMLT
;
A
#
# COMPACT_ATOMS: atom_id res chain seq x y z
N MET A 1 16.25 12.18 -0.22
CA MET A 1 15.52 11.00 -0.73
C MET A 1 14.30 11.47 -1.49
N PRO A 2 13.95 10.86 -2.63
CA PRO A 2 12.83 11.33 -3.45
C PRO A 2 11.50 11.13 -2.69
N LEU A 3 10.66 12.16 -2.71
CA LEU A 3 9.26 12.05 -2.32
C LEU A 3 8.53 11.29 -3.43
N VAL A 4 7.84 10.22 -3.08
CA VAL A 4 6.96 9.52 -4.03
C VAL A 4 5.70 10.37 -4.17
N ASN A 5 5.55 11.04 -5.31
CA ASN A 5 4.40 11.88 -5.58
C ASN A 5 3.57 11.28 -6.73
N PHE A 6 2.48 10.62 -6.38
CA PHE A 6 1.59 10.01 -7.37
C PHE A 6 0.75 11.04 -8.13
N SER A 7 0.71 12.31 -7.72
CA SER A 7 0.00 13.36 -8.47
C SER A 7 0.65 13.73 -9.80
N ARG A 8 1.90 13.27 -10.03
CA ARG A 8 2.63 13.44 -11.30
C ARG A 8 2.52 12.24 -12.23
N LEU A 9 2.04 11.10 -11.74
CA LEU A 9 1.79 9.93 -12.58
C LEU A 9 0.52 10.18 -13.38
N VAL A 10 0.55 9.84 -14.66
CA VAL A 10 -0.64 9.91 -15.52
C VAL A 10 -1.57 8.79 -15.06
N VAL A 11 -2.48 9.11 -14.15
CA VAL A 11 -3.57 8.22 -13.73
C VAL A 11 -4.45 7.96 -14.95
N PRO A 12 -4.54 6.73 -15.48
CA PRO A 12 -5.38 6.43 -16.63
C PRO A 12 -6.83 6.75 -16.32
N ARG A 13 -7.53 7.37 -17.28
CA ARG A 13 -8.99 7.51 -17.22
C ARG A 13 -9.60 6.11 -17.31
N GLY A 14 -10.17 5.60 -16.22
CA GLY A 14 -11.23 4.59 -16.32
C GLY A 14 -11.13 3.36 -15.41
N LEU A 15 -11.17 3.55 -14.10
CA LEU A 15 -11.96 2.65 -13.25
C LEU A 15 -12.97 3.52 -12.49
N ASN A 16 -14.27 3.31 -12.73
CA ASN A 16 -15.30 4.11 -12.06
C ASN A 16 -15.30 3.92 -10.54
N VAL A 17 -14.72 2.82 -10.04
CA VAL A 17 -14.31 2.59 -8.65
C VAL A 17 -13.36 1.39 -8.70
N PRO A 18 -12.10 1.46 -8.20
CA PRO A 18 -11.25 0.27 -8.11
C PRO A 18 -11.86 -0.76 -7.15
N THR A 19 -11.76 -2.03 -7.52
CA THR A 19 -12.21 -3.18 -6.76
C THR A 19 -11.07 -3.74 -5.89
N GLU A 20 -11.38 -4.62 -4.95
CA GLU A 20 -10.34 -5.33 -4.19
C GLU A 20 -9.50 -6.23 -5.09
N GLN A 21 -10.13 -6.83 -6.11
CA GLN A 21 -9.43 -7.69 -7.06
C GLN A 21 -8.40 -6.90 -7.87
N ASP A 22 -8.70 -5.66 -8.27
CA ASP A 22 -7.75 -4.83 -9.01
C ASP A 22 -6.47 -4.57 -8.19
N PHE A 23 -6.59 -4.41 -6.86
CA PHE A 23 -5.42 -4.33 -5.98
C PHE A 23 -4.73 -5.68 -5.79
N GLU A 24 -5.48 -6.78 -5.63
CA GLU A 24 -4.89 -8.12 -5.54
C GLU A 24 -4.09 -8.47 -6.81
N ASP A 25 -4.60 -8.12 -7.99
CA ASP A 25 -4.00 -8.38 -9.30
C ASP A 25 -2.79 -7.47 -9.58
N ALA A 26 -2.77 -6.27 -9.00
CA ALA A 26 -1.63 -5.35 -9.12
C ALA A 26 -0.46 -5.70 -8.20
N VAL A 27 -0.60 -6.65 -7.26
CA VAL A 27 0.48 -7.02 -6.33
C VAL A 27 1.03 -8.42 -6.61
N GLU A 28 2.27 -8.48 -7.08
CA GLU A 28 3.04 -9.71 -7.29
C GLU A 28 4.29 -9.70 -6.41
N GLY A 29 4.15 -10.03 -5.11
CA GLY A 29 5.25 -9.85 -4.15
C GLY A 29 5.40 -8.40 -3.65
N TYR A 30 5.33 -7.47 -4.59
CA TYR A 30 5.41 -6.02 -4.42
C TYR A 30 4.35 -5.36 -5.30
N ILE A 31 4.17 -4.05 -5.14
CA ILE A 31 3.40 -3.23 -6.07
C ILE A 31 4.29 -2.12 -6.62
N ASP A 32 4.20 -1.90 -7.92
CA ASP A 32 4.91 -0.82 -8.61
C ASP A 32 4.16 0.52 -8.47
N VAL A 33 4.91 1.62 -8.50
CA VAL A 33 4.37 2.99 -8.39
C VAL A 33 3.37 3.33 -9.49
N GLU A 34 3.62 2.92 -10.74
CA GLU A 34 2.70 3.17 -11.87
C GLU A 34 1.42 2.34 -11.72
N ALA A 35 1.55 1.06 -11.34
CA ALA A 35 0.41 0.17 -11.08
C ALA A 35 -0.48 0.72 -9.95
N LEU A 36 0.13 1.18 -8.85
CA LEU A 36 -0.61 1.82 -7.76
C LEU A 36 -1.27 3.13 -8.20
N GLY A 37 -0.55 3.96 -8.96
CA GLY A 37 -1.05 5.21 -9.51
C GLY A 37 -2.27 5.02 -10.40
N ALA A 38 -2.32 3.93 -11.18
CA ALA A 38 -3.44 3.61 -12.05
C ALA A 38 -4.74 3.21 -11.29
N LEU A 39 -4.61 2.77 -10.04
CA LEU A 39 -5.73 2.36 -9.18
C LEU A 39 -6.27 3.48 -8.30
N ILE A 40 -5.56 4.60 -8.17
CA ILE A 40 -6.02 5.76 -7.40
C ILE A 40 -6.94 6.61 -8.29
N PRO A 41 -8.18 6.94 -7.88
CA PRO A 41 -9.07 7.75 -8.72
C PRO A 41 -8.49 9.13 -9.02
N LEU A 42 -8.70 9.61 -10.24
CA LEU A 42 -8.24 10.93 -10.69
C LEU A 42 -8.79 12.05 -9.79
N GLY A 43 -7.93 13.00 -9.43
CA GLY A 43 -8.30 14.13 -8.58
C GLY A 43 -8.33 13.81 -7.08
N THR A 44 -8.04 12.56 -6.68
CA THR A 44 -7.83 12.22 -5.27
C THR A 44 -6.60 12.96 -4.75
N GLN A 45 -6.79 13.76 -3.70
CA GLN A 45 -5.71 14.54 -3.11
C GLN A 45 -4.85 13.67 -2.20
N ASP A 46 -3.54 13.96 -2.19
CA ASP A 46 -2.65 13.44 -1.17
C ASP A 46 -2.88 14.21 0.13
N VAL A 47 -3.31 13.50 1.17
CA VAL A 47 -3.59 14.03 2.51
C VAL A 47 -2.55 13.58 3.53
N TYR A 48 -1.37 13.14 3.07
CA TYR A 48 -0.29 12.72 3.94
C TYR A 48 0.14 13.84 4.88
N VAL A 49 0.24 13.49 6.16
CA VAL A 49 0.82 14.34 7.19
C VAL A 49 2.05 13.61 7.71
N PRO A 50 3.26 14.19 7.56
CA PRO A 50 4.48 13.59 8.07
C PRO A 50 4.38 13.27 9.57
N GLY A 51 4.84 12.08 9.93
CA GLY A 51 4.86 11.62 11.32
C GLY A 51 6.22 11.86 11.96
N PRO A 52 6.34 11.67 13.30
CA PRO A 52 7.61 11.84 14.01
C PRO A 52 8.70 10.81 13.65
N ARG A 53 8.35 9.75 12.90
CA ARG A 53 9.25 8.65 12.51
C ARG A 53 9.46 8.55 11.00
N THR A 54 8.51 9.05 10.21
CA THR A 54 8.53 8.98 8.75
C THR A 54 8.29 10.38 8.19
N PHE A 55 9.33 10.91 7.55
CA PHE A 55 9.32 12.28 7.01
C PHE A 55 8.90 12.34 5.54
N ALA A 56 8.82 11.17 4.88
CA ALA A 56 8.40 11.03 3.50
C ALA A 56 7.36 9.90 3.41
N GLY A 57 6.25 10.20 2.75
CA GLY A 57 5.14 9.28 2.57
C GLY A 57 4.04 9.92 1.73
N PHE A 58 2.94 9.19 1.60
CA PHE A 58 1.76 9.59 0.85
C PHE A 58 0.53 8.97 1.50
N LYS A 59 -0.64 9.58 1.30
CA LYS A 59 -1.91 9.05 1.78
C LYS A 59 -3.04 9.54 0.88
N TYR A 60 -3.71 8.60 0.23
CA TYR A 60 -4.89 8.86 -0.60
C TYR A 60 -6.11 8.22 0.05
N GLU A 61 -7.20 8.98 0.15
CA GLU A 61 -8.46 8.50 0.69
C GLU A 61 -9.61 8.98 -0.20
N TRP A 62 -10.53 8.08 -0.53
CA TRP A 62 -11.74 8.42 -1.26
C TRP A 62 -12.90 7.54 -0.81
N SER A 63 -14.11 8.05 -0.97
CA SER A 63 -15.33 7.33 -0.61
C SER A 63 -16.04 6.85 -1.86
N CYS A 64 -16.53 5.61 -1.80
CA CYS A 64 -17.50 5.06 -2.72
C CYS A 64 -18.82 4.88 -1.96
N THR A 65 -19.92 4.62 -2.69
CA THR A 65 -21.29 4.60 -2.14
C THR A 65 -21.48 3.69 -0.91
N ALA A 66 -20.64 2.66 -0.74
CA ALA A 66 -20.74 1.68 0.35
C ALA A 66 -19.51 1.60 1.28
N PHE A 67 -18.39 2.24 0.96
CA PHE A 67 -17.14 2.08 1.72
C PHE A 67 -16.15 3.21 1.44
N ARG A 68 -15.22 3.41 2.36
CA ARG A 68 -14.06 4.29 2.19
C ARG A 68 -12.82 3.48 1.81
N TRP A 69 -12.07 3.96 0.84
CA TRP A 69 -10.72 3.50 0.55
C TRP A 69 -9.68 4.35 1.28
N SER A 70 -8.57 3.71 1.65
CA SER A 70 -7.39 4.39 2.15
C SER A 70 -6.16 3.64 1.67
N ILE A 71 -5.29 4.36 0.97
CA ILE A 71 -3.95 3.90 0.58
C ILE A 71 -2.96 4.84 1.24
N TRP A 72 -1.96 4.30 1.91
CA TRP A 72 -0.88 5.11 2.44
C TRP A 72 0.40 4.31 2.44
N GLY A 73 1.50 5.03 2.26
CA GLY A 73 2.82 4.46 2.34
C GLY A 73 3.81 5.45 2.89
N HIS A 74 4.98 4.93 3.24
CA HIS A 74 6.07 5.70 3.76
C HIS A 74 7.40 5.11 3.34
N GLY A 75 8.41 5.98 3.28
CA GLY A 75 9.78 5.55 3.08
C GLY A 75 10.35 4.82 4.30
N PRO A 76 11.59 4.32 4.20
CA PRO A 76 12.23 3.58 5.29
C PRO A 76 12.18 4.32 6.63
N ASP A 77 11.69 3.65 7.67
CA ASP A 77 11.69 4.12 9.05
C ASP A 77 12.95 3.60 9.76
N SER A 78 13.94 4.49 9.87
CA SER A 78 15.21 4.22 10.58
C SER A 78 15.07 3.76 12.05
N ARG A 79 13.87 3.89 12.65
CA ARG A 79 13.56 3.46 14.02
C ARG A 79 12.69 2.21 14.09
N ALA A 80 12.30 1.64 12.95
CA ALA A 80 11.65 0.35 12.91
C ALA A 80 12.61 -0.76 13.32
N ASN A 81 12.08 -1.92 13.73
CA ASN A 81 12.91 -3.10 13.96
C ASN A 81 13.72 -3.39 12.69
N PRO A 82 15.05 -3.52 12.75
CA PRO A 82 15.90 -3.72 11.57
C PRO A 82 15.50 -4.91 10.68
N ASN A 83 14.82 -5.90 11.27
CA ASN A 83 14.33 -7.09 10.57
C ASN A 83 12.95 -6.91 9.92
N HIS A 84 12.36 -5.72 9.99
CA HIS A 84 11.06 -5.40 9.41
C HIS A 84 11.25 -4.66 8.08
N LEU A 85 10.46 -5.00 7.04
CA LEU A 85 10.53 -4.38 5.70
C LEU A 85 10.56 -2.84 5.75
N ALA A 86 9.68 -2.29 6.59
CA ALA A 86 9.56 -0.85 6.79
C ALA A 86 10.86 -0.16 7.26
N ALA A 87 11.86 -0.89 7.75
CA ALA A 87 13.15 -0.33 8.15
C ALA A 87 14.08 -0.04 6.95
N GLN A 88 13.89 -0.75 5.84
CA GLN A 88 14.84 -0.77 4.71
C GLN A 88 14.21 -0.30 3.40
N GLU A 89 12.89 -0.50 3.24
CA GLU A 89 12.20 -0.30 1.97
C GLU A 89 11.02 0.67 2.10
N TRP A 90 10.59 1.21 0.97
CA TRP A 90 9.28 1.84 0.88
C TRP A 90 8.20 0.79 1.06
N THR A 91 7.25 1.07 1.94
CA THR A 91 6.12 0.16 2.18
C THR A 91 4.81 0.92 2.14
N LEU A 92 3.75 0.23 1.75
CA LEU A 92 2.40 0.78 1.72
C LEU A 92 1.38 -0.18 2.30
N ARG A 93 0.18 0.33 2.55
CA ARG A 93 -0.99 -0.43 2.93
C ARG A 93 -2.18 0.01 2.10
N VAL A 94 -3.06 -0.94 1.81
CA VAL A 94 -4.34 -0.73 1.14
C VAL A 94 -5.47 -1.17 2.07
N ARG A 95 -6.46 -0.32 2.28
CA ARG A 95 -7.63 -0.58 3.13
C ARG A 95 -8.93 -0.18 2.43
N LYS A 96 -9.93 -1.05 2.52
CA LYS A 96 -11.32 -0.81 2.09
C LYS A 96 -12.26 -1.03 3.27
N GLY A 97 -12.94 0.02 3.70
CA GLY A 97 -13.75 0.01 4.92
C GLY A 97 -12.89 -0.36 6.13
N ASN A 98 -13.14 -1.53 6.72
CA ASN A 98 -12.34 -2.07 7.84
C ASN A 98 -11.39 -3.21 7.45
N ARG A 99 -11.32 -3.55 6.16
CA ARG A 99 -10.52 -4.66 5.66
C ARG A 99 -9.25 -4.16 5.02
N PHE A 100 -8.16 -4.86 5.27
CA PHE A 100 -6.85 -4.62 4.67
C PHE A 100 -6.62 -5.59 3.52
N LEU A 101 -5.79 -5.18 2.57
CA LEU A 101 -5.06 -6.15 1.77
C LEU A 101 -3.92 -6.72 2.64
N THR A 102 -3.82 -8.04 2.70
CA THR A 102 -2.90 -8.76 3.60
C THR A 102 -2.21 -9.91 2.90
N TYR A 103 -1.03 -10.29 3.38
CA TYR A 103 -0.31 -11.44 2.83
C TYR A 103 -1.11 -12.75 3.03
N ALA A 104 -1.28 -13.53 1.96
CA ALA A 104 -2.12 -14.73 1.96
C ALA A 104 -1.56 -15.89 2.82
N GLU A 105 -0.23 -16.03 2.93
CA GLU A 105 0.41 -17.19 3.58
C GLU A 105 0.47 -17.09 5.12
N VAL A 106 -0.17 -16.09 5.70
CA VAL A 106 -0.34 -15.96 7.16
C VAL A 106 -1.11 -17.15 7.77
N GLY A 107 -1.75 -17.99 6.94
CA GLY A 107 -2.29 -19.29 7.35
C GLY A 107 -1.25 -20.39 7.67
N LEU A 108 0.06 -20.17 7.51
CA LEU A 108 1.09 -21.21 7.62
C LEU A 108 1.86 -21.28 8.96
N GLY A 109 1.37 -20.60 10.00
CA GLY A 109 1.87 -20.76 11.37
C GLY A 109 3.07 -19.87 11.75
N PRO A 110 3.42 -19.85 13.05
CA PRO A 110 4.43 -18.95 13.61
C PRO A 110 5.84 -19.31 13.11
N GLY A 111 6.61 -18.29 12.71
CA GLY A 111 8.06 -18.42 12.43
C GLY A 111 8.47 -18.33 10.96
N ARG A 112 7.55 -18.16 10.01
CA ARG A 112 7.91 -17.80 8.63
C ARG A 112 7.84 -16.29 8.42
N THR A 113 8.97 -15.64 8.56
CA THR A 113 9.23 -14.23 8.18
C THR A 113 9.78 -14.13 6.76
N THR A 114 9.29 -14.93 5.82
CA THR A 114 9.65 -14.78 4.41
C THR A 114 8.72 -13.75 3.78
N PHE A 115 9.04 -12.49 4.04
CA PHE A 115 8.68 -11.39 3.15
C PHE A 115 9.74 -11.33 2.02
N PRO A 116 9.37 -10.91 0.80
CA PRO A 116 8.05 -10.50 0.36
C PRO A 116 7.16 -11.71 0.04
N GLY A 117 5.89 -11.58 0.41
CA GLY A 117 4.90 -12.59 0.16
C GLY A 117 4.38 -12.56 -1.27
N THR A 118 4.35 -13.68 -1.98
CA THR A 118 4.06 -13.71 -3.43
C THR A 118 2.60 -13.41 -3.78
N ARG A 119 1.67 -13.52 -2.81
CA ARG A 119 0.23 -13.29 -3.03
C ARG A 119 -0.41 -12.48 -1.91
N TRP A 120 -1.18 -11.47 -2.29
CA TRP A 120 -1.89 -10.60 -1.37
C TRP A 120 -3.40 -10.78 -1.56
N VAL A 121 -4.13 -10.84 -0.45
CA VAL A 121 -5.57 -11.10 -0.42
C VAL A 121 -6.26 -10.27 0.63
N ARG A 122 -7.55 -10.01 0.43
CA ARG A 122 -8.43 -9.40 1.45
C ARG A 122 -8.32 -10.11 2.81
N GLY A 123 -8.14 -9.33 3.87
CA GLY A 123 -8.05 -9.83 5.24
C GLY A 123 -8.24 -8.73 6.29
N ASN A 124 -8.24 -9.14 7.56
CA ASN A 124 -8.42 -8.21 8.70
C ASN A 124 -7.13 -8.00 9.51
N ASN A 125 -6.03 -8.62 9.09
CA ASN A 125 -4.79 -8.65 9.85
C ASN A 125 -3.89 -7.46 9.49
N ALA A 126 -4.11 -6.31 10.15
CA ALA A 126 -3.32 -5.10 9.91
C ALA A 126 -1.80 -5.31 10.08
N GLN A 127 -1.36 -6.26 10.91
CA GLN A 127 0.06 -6.58 11.09
C GLN A 127 0.75 -7.19 9.85
N TYR A 128 -0.03 -7.79 8.93
CA TYR A 128 0.48 -8.39 7.70
C TYR A 128 0.05 -7.62 6.46
N SER A 129 -0.19 -6.31 6.59
CA SER A 129 -0.69 -5.45 5.52
C SER A 129 0.37 -4.58 4.84
N HIS A 130 1.64 -4.63 5.28
CA HIS A 130 2.72 -3.86 4.65
C HIS A 130 3.18 -4.54 3.38
N ILE A 131 2.86 -3.93 2.24
CA ILE A 131 3.27 -4.35 0.90
C ILE A 131 4.52 -3.55 0.52
N PRO A 132 5.60 -4.19 0.04
CA PRO A 132 6.73 -3.47 -0.55
C PRO A 132 6.30 -2.64 -1.75
N LEU A 133 6.77 -1.40 -1.83
CA LEU A 133 6.55 -0.49 -2.96
C LEU A 133 7.84 -0.36 -3.76
N MET A 134 7.80 -0.74 -5.03
CA MET A 134 8.92 -0.55 -5.95
C MET A 134 8.85 0.83 -6.59
N LEU A 135 9.92 1.62 -6.41
CA LEU A 135 10.12 2.89 -7.11
C LEU A 135 10.94 2.58 -8.37
N THR A 136 10.27 2.32 -9.49
CA THR A 136 10.92 2.16 -10.80
C THR A 136 11.33 3.50 -11.40
#